data_AF-A0A7C6XTM0-F1
#
_entry.id   AF-A0A7C6XTM0-F1
#
_cell.length_a   1.000
_cell.length_b   1.000
_cell.length_c   1.000
_cell.angle_alpha   90.00
_cell.angle_beta   90.00
_cell.angle_gamma   90.00
#
_symmetry.space_group_name_H-M   'P 1'
#
loop_
_entity.id
_entity.type
_entity.pdbx_description
1 polymer ?
#
loop_
_entity_poly.entity_id
_entity_poly.type
_entity_poly.pdbx_seq_one_letter_code
_entity_poly.pdbx_strand_id
1 'polypeptide(L)'
;MSIDGTKYDEDNFPYTLYTITAIENIKGELKLNEKMSLTKEGGIMKRQIYVQVLSGDILPKTDRAYIFLVKANKEGELYSGSVNSNLEIRDFSNYKTSKVYLNVLDAKENEKVVERGERNMSKYDVNFAG
;
A
#
# COMPACT_ATOMS: atom_id res chain seq x y z
N MET A 1 2.22 -11.91 8.88
CA MET A 1 3.03 -11.09 7.96
C MET A 1 4.47 -11.12 8.44
N SER A 2 5.46 -11.07 7.55
CA SER A 2 6.89 -10.90 7.89
C SER A 2 7.48 -9.69 7.17
N ILE A 3 8.59 -9.17 7.69
CA ILE A 3 9.41 -8.14 7.02
C ILE A 3 10.59 -8.86 6.38
N ASP A 4 10.77 -8.69 5.08
CA ASP A 4 11.79 -9.38 4.30
C ASP A 4 13.00 -8.50 3.98
N GLY A 5 12.87 -7.18 4.19
CA GLY A 5 13.97 -6.22 4.08
C GLY A 5 13.54 -4.83 3.63
N THR A 6 14.50 -4.05 3.14
CA THR A 6 14.29 -2.71 2.59
C THR A 6 15.00 -2.57 1.25
N LYS A 7 14.30 -2.07 0.24
CA LYS A 7 14.84 -1.64 -1.06
C LYS A 7 14.87 -0.11 -1.11
N TYR A 8 15.59 0.44 -2.09
CA TYR A 8 15.70 1.88 -2.28
C TYR A 8 15.46 2.22 -3.75
N ASP A 9 14.82 3.35 -4.03
CA ASP A 9 14.76 3.92 -5.38
C ASP A 9 16.03 4.73 -5.71
N GLU A 10 16.01 5.41 -6.86
CA GLU A 10 17.10 6.24 -7.37
C GLU A 10 17.45 7.42 -6.44
N ASP A 11 16.46 7.98 -5.76
CA ASP A 11 16.61 9.05 -4.77
C ASP A 11 17.01 8.52 -3.38
N ASN A 12 17.26 7.21 -3.27
CA ASN A 12 17.50 6.47 -2.03
C ASN A 12 16.33 6.52 -1.03
N PHE A 13 15.10 6.75 -1.50
CA PHE A 13 13.93 6.62 -0.67
C PHE A 13 13.66 5.13 -0.35
N PRO A 14 13.40 4.77 0.91
CA PRO A 14 13.26 3.37 1.31
C PRO A 14 11.87 2.79 1.03
N TYR A 15 11.84 1.52 0.67
CA TYR A 15 10.63 0.70 0.53
C TYR A 15 10.78 -0.57 1.35
N THR A 16 9.89 -0.78 2.32
CA THR A 16 9.89 -1.99 3.14
C THR A 16 9.18 -3.11 2.39
N LEU A 17 9.83 -4.27 2.34
CA LEU A 17 9.28 -5.48 1.75
C LEU A 17 8.65 -6.33 2.83
N TYR A 18 7.42 -6.75 2.58
CA TYR A 18 6.68 -7.66 3.44
C TYR A 18 6.25 -8.90 2.67
N THR A 19 6.23 -10.03 3.36
CA THR A 19 5.43 -11.18 2.94
C THR A 19 4.12 -11.17 3.71
N ILE A 20 3.01 -11.09 2.99
CA ILE A 20 1.66 -11.05 3.54
C ILE A 20 0.84 -12.28 3.11
N THR A 21 -0.29 -12.48 3.76
CA THR A 21 -1.31 -13.44 3.36
C THR A 21 -2.65 -12.73 3.39
N ALA A 22 -3.35 -12.68 2.26
CA ALA A 22 -4.68 -12.11 2.19
C ALA A 22 -5.70 -13.13 2.71
N ILE A 23 -6.60 -12.69 3.59
CA ILE A 23 -7.68 -13.52 4.14
C ILE A 23 -9.04 -13.19 3.54
N GLU A 24 -9.19 -11.99 2.97
CA GLU A 24 -10.42 -11.51 2.35
C GLU A 24 -10.08 -10.48 1.26
N ASN A 25 -10.86 -10.48 0.18
CA ASN A 25 -10.86 -9.42 -0.83
C ASN A 25 -12.10 -8.53 -0.63
N ILE A 26 -11.90 -7.22 -0.41
CA ILE A 26 -13.00 -6.24 -0.41
C ILE A 26 -13.30 -5.74 -1.83
N LYS A 27 -12.25 -5.58 -2.64
CA LYS A 27 -12.31 -5.21 -4.06
C LYS A 27 -11.16 -5.89 -4.81
N GLY A 28 -11.41 -6.25 -6.08
CA GLY A 28 -10.45 -6.99 -6.90
C GLY A 28 -10.32 -8.45 -6.46
N GLU A 29 -9.37 -9.15 -7.07
CA GLU A 29 -9.19 -10.59 -6.87
C GLU A 29 -7.71 -10.90 -6.60
N LEU A 30 -7.35 -11.03 -5.32
CA LEU A 30 -6.08 -11.60 -4.91
C LEU A 30 -6.27 -13.06 -4.48
N LYS A 31 -5.20 -13.84 -4.59
CA LYS A 31 -5.18 -15.20 -4.06
C LYS A 31 -5.25 -15.16 -2.53
N LEU A 32 -6.23 -15.87 -1.97
CA LEU A 32 -6.45 -15.94 -0.53
C LEU A 32 -5.62 -17.07 0.08
N ASN A 33 -5.19 -16.88 1.33
CA ASN A 33 -4.42 -17.84 2.12
C ASN A 33 -3.08 -18.27 1.50
N GLU A 34 -2.60 -17.54 0.50
CA GLU A 34 -1.29 -17.71 -0.11
C GLU A 34 -0.34 -16.57 0.30
N LYS A 35 0.96 -16.86 0.33
CA LYS A 35 2.00 -15.85 0.59
C LYS A 35 2.20 -14.99 -0.65
N MET A 36 2.22 -13.68 -0.46
CA MET A 36 2.43 -12.68 -1.51
C MET A 36 3.41 -11.61 -1.05
N SER A 37 4.17 -11.08 -2.00
CA SER A 37 5.09 -9.96 -1.77
C SER A 37 4.35 -8.63 -1.81
N LEU A 38 4.56 -7.81 -0.78
CA LEU A 38 4.05 -6.45 -0.68
C LEU A 38 5.24 -5.49 -0.53
N THR A 39 5.34 -4.52 -1.44
CA THR A 39 6.26 -3.39 -1.36
C THR A 39 5.51 -2.19 -0.78
N LYS A 40 5.92 -1.74 0.41
CA LYS A 40 5.37 -0.57 1.08
C LYS A 40 6.37 0.58 1.02
N GLU A 41 5.89 1.74 0.59
CA GLU A 41 6.67 2.98 0.65
C GLU A 41 6.99 3.37 2.09
N GLY A 42 8.27 3.66 2.36
CA GLY A 42 8.80 3.95 3.68
C GLY A 42 9.60 2.78 4.26
N GLY A 43 10.53 3.08 5.16
CA GLY A 43 11.43 2.09 5.75
C GLY A 43 12.66 2.68 6.38
N ILE A 44 13.60 1.80 6.74
CA ILE A 44 14.90 2.21 7.29
C ILE A 44 15.70 2.88 6.17
N MET A 45 16.26 4.06 6.42
CA MET A 45 17.14 4.71 5.46
C MET A 45 18.41 3.90 5.16
N LYS A 46 19.02 4.09 3.99
CA LYS A 46 20.24 3.35 3.57
C LYS A 46 21.40 3.46 4.56
N ARG A 47 21.52 4.63 5.20
CA ARG A 47 22.51 4.90 6.26
C ARG A 47 22.09 4.38 7.64
N GLN A 48 20.90 3.81 7.76
CA GLN A 48 20.31 3.20 8.97
C GLN A 48 20.20 4.13 10.18
N ILE A 49 20.18 5.44 9.95
CA ILE A 49 20.14 6.47 10.99
C ILE A 49 18.74 6.80 11.48
N TYR A 50 17.72 6.61 10.64
CA TYR A 50 16.32 6.82 10.98
C TYR A 50 15.41 6.04 10.02
N VAL A 51 14.12 5.97 10.36
CA VAL A 51 13.05 5.45 9.52
C VAL A 51 12.40 6.62 8.78
N GLN A 52 12.34 6.55 7.46
CA GLN A 52 11.63 7.51 6.62
C GLN A 52 10.26 6.96 6.24
N VAL A 53 9.21 7.74 6.51
CA VAL A 53 7.82 7.46 6.13
C VAL A 53 7.18 8.75 5.62
N LEU A 54 6.15 8.62 4.78
CA LEU A 54 5.35 9.78 4.38
C LEU A 54 4.65 10.37 5.60
N SER A 55 4.49 11.70 5.62
CA SER A 55 3.83 12.38 6.73
C SER A 55 2.39 11.88 6.91
N GLY A 56 2.07 11.40 8.12
CA GLY A 56 0.76 10.83 8.45
C GLY A 56 0.59 9.35 8.07
N ASP A 57 1.60 8.72 7.48
CA ASP A 57 1.59 7.31 7.14
C ASP A 57 2.25 6.45 8.25
N ILE A 58 1.97 5.15 8.25
CA ILE A 58 2.51 4.20 9.23
C ILE A 58 3.00 2.93 8.53
N LEU A 59 4.14 2.41 9.01
CA LEU A 59 4.61 1.09 8.57
C LEU A 59 3.83 -0.03 9.29
N PRO A 60 3.35 -1.04 8.55
CA PRO A 60 2.70 -2.21 9.13
C PRO A 60 3.63 -3.00 10.08
N LYS A 61 3.04 -3.63 11.11
CA LYS A 61 3.75 -4.50 12.07
C LYS A 61 3.37 -5.96 11.87
N THR A 62 4.34 -6.86 12.00
CA THR A 62 4.23 -8.29 11.61
C THR A 62 3.17 -9.11 12.36
N ASP A 63 2.77 -8.65 13.55
CA ASP A 63 1.81 -9.26 14.47
C ASP A 63 0.41 -8.62 14.42
N ARG A 64 0.15 -7.79 13.41
CA ARG A 64 -1.12 -7.06 13.26
C ARG A 64 -1.82 -7.36 11.94
N ALA A 65 -3.13 -7.13 11.93
CA ALA A 65 -3.96 -7.20 10.75
C ALA A 65 -4.23 -5.81 10.18
N TYR A 66 -4.32 -5.72 8.87
CA TYR A 66 -4.55 -4.47 8.16
C TYR A 66 -5.50 -4.70 6.98
N ILE A 67 -6.25 -3.67 6.62
CA ILE A 67 -6.82 -3.52 5.29
C ILE A 67 -5.81 -2.76 4.45
N PHE A 68 -5.36 -3.38 3.35
CA PHE A 68 -4.41 -2.78 2.42
C PHE A 68 -5.11 -2.29 1.16
N LEU A 69 -4.81 -1.06 0.77
CA LEU A 69 -5.14 -0.50 -0.54
C LEU A 69 -3.88 -0.62 -1.40
N VAL A 70 -3.92 -1.51 -2.39
CA VAL A 70 -2.75 -1.89 -3.19
C VAL A 70 -3.02 -1.82 -4.67
N LYS A 71 -1.97 -1.54 -5.42
CA LYS A 71 -1.90 -1.81 -6.85
C LYS A 71 -1.17 -3.13 -7.06
N ALA A 72 -1.80 -4.07 -7.76
CA ALA A 72 -1.13 -5.30 -8.22
C ALA A 72 -0.50 -5.07 -9.60
N ASN A 73 0.71 -5.62 -9.82
CA ASN A 73 1.28 -5.73 -11.16
C ASN A 73 0.84 -7.04 -11.85
N LYS A 74 1.32 -7.27 -13.07
CA LYS A 74 0.97 -8.48 -13.86
C LYS A 74 1.51 -9.77 -13.23
N GLU A 75 2.62 -9.67 -12.50
CA GLU A 75 3.21 -10.80 -11.77
C GLU A 75 2.55 -11.06 -10.40
N GLY A 76 1.60 -10.22 -9.97
CA GLY A 76 0.91 -10.35 -8.68
C GLY A 76 1.67 -9.75 -7.49
N GLU A 77 2.77 -9.04 -7.71
CA GLU A 77 3.41 -8.24 -6.67
C GLU A 77 2.55 -7.02 -6.33
N LEU A 78 2.47 -6.73 -5.05
CA LEU A 78 1.59 -5.69 -4.53
C LEU A 78 2.41 -4.46 -4.17
N TYR A 79 1.93 -3.29 -4.58
CA TYR A 79 2.50 -2.00 -4.21
C TYR A 79 1.51 -1.20 -3.37
N SER A 80 1.99 -0.71 -2.22
CA SER A 80 1.26 0.14 -1.29
C SER A 80 2.06 1.44 -1.10
N GLY A 81 1.66 2.48 -1.82
CA GLY A 81 2.26 3.82 -1.74
C GLY A 81 1.16 4.85 -1.55
N SER A 82 1.47 5.91 -0.81
CA SER A 82 0.55 6.89 -0.22
C SER A 82 0.19 6.67 1.25
N VAL A 83 -0.03 7.80 1.91
CA VAL A 83 -0.74 7.93 3.19
C VAL A 83 -2.09 7.21 3.13
N ASN A 84 -2.45 6.52 4.21
CA ASN A 84 -3.68 5.72 4.38
C ASN A 84 -3.79 4.46 3.50
N SER A 85 -2.70 4.01 2.88
CA SER A 85 -2.69 2.78 2.08
C SER A 85 -2.74 1.49 2.93
N ASN A 86 -2.58 1.60 4.26
CA ASN A 86 -2.82 0.52 5.20
C ASN A 86 -3.57 1.00 6.45
N LEU A 87 -4.70 0.35 6.74
CA LEU A 87 -5.56 0.69 7.87
C LEU A 87 -5.55 -0.46 8.88
N GLU A 88 -5.10 -0.20 10.11
CA GLU A 88 -4.97 -1.23 11.14
C GLU A 88 -6.34 -1.74 11.63
N ILE A 89 -6.46 -3.07 11.73
CA ILE A 89 -7.56 -3.77 12.37
C ILE A 89 -7.07 -4.26 13.74
N ARG A 90 -7.52 -3.61 14.81
CA ARG A 90 -7.09 -3.90 16.19
C ARG A 90 -7.74 -5.16 16.75
N ASP A 91 -9.04 -5.34 16.54
CA ASP A 91 -9.76 -6.56 16.89
C ASP A 91 -9.97 -7.37 15.61
N PHE A 92 -9.01 -8.26 15.34
CA PHE A 92 -9.08 -9.13 14.18
C PHE A 92 -10.17 -10.19 14.30
N SER A 93 -10.56 -10.62 15.50
CA SER A 93 -11.61 -11.63 15.66
C SER A 93 -12.99 -11.10 15.24
N ASN A 94 -13.24 -9.81 15.44
CA ASN A 94 -14.50 -9.16 15.08
C ASN A 94 -14.36 -8.07 14.00
N TYR A 95 -13.33 -8.19 13.15
CA TYR A 95 -12.96 -7.13 12.19
C TYR A 95 -14.11 -6.65 11.30
N LYS A 96 -15.04 -7.54 10.95
CA LYS A 96 -16.20 -7.22 10.09
C LYS A 96 -17.18 -6.21 10.71
N THR A 97 -17.15 -6.05 12.02
CA THR A 97 -17.95 -5.07 12.75
C THR A 97 -17.15 -3.82 13.12
N SER A 98 -15.85 -3.82 12.84
CA SER A 98 -14.99 -2.68 13.16
C SER A 98 -15.35 -1.47 12.31
N LYS A 99 -15.25 -0.28 12.90
CA LYS A 99 -15.47 0.99 12.20
C LYS A 99 -14.56 1.14 10.97
N VAL A 100 -13.32 0.67 11.07
CA VAL A 100 -12.35 0.72 9.96
C VAL A 100 -12.86 -0.10 8.76
N TYR A 101 -13.29 -1.33 8.99
CA TYR A 101 -13.81 -2.19 7.92
C TYR A 101 -15.09 -1.63 7.31
N LEU A 102 -16.06 -1.22 8.14
CA LEU A 102 -17.33 -0.65 7.67
C LEU A 102 -17.11 0.63 6.86
N ASN A 103 -16.18 1.50 7.28
CA ASN A 103 -15.81 2.70 6.52
C ASN A 103 -15.20 2.36 5.16
N VAL A 104 -14.39 1.29 5.06
CA VAL A 104 -13.83 0.86 3.77
C VAL A 104 -14.92 0.29 2.87
N LEU A 105 -15.87 -0.47 3.41
CA LEU A 105 -17.02 -0.96 2.63
C LEU A 105 -17.85 0.20 2.07
N ASP A 106 -18.16 1.20 2.90
CA ASP A 106 -18.87 2.40 2.49
C ASP A 106 -18.08 3.19 1.42
N ALA A 107 -16.77 3.36 1.61
CA ALA A 107 -15.91 4.03 0.63
C ALA A 107 -15.86 3.29 -0.71
N LYS A 108 -15.87 1.95 -0.70
CA LYS A 108 -15.90 1.10 -1.89
C LYS A 108 -17.23 1.18 -2.62
N GLU A 109 -18.35 1.25 -1.90
CA GLU A 109 -19.68 1.41 -2.51
C GLU A 109 -19.87 2.79 -3.13
N ASN A 110 -19.32 3.83 -2.50
CA ASN A 110 -19.44 5.22 -2.93
C ASN A 110 -18.24 5.71 -3.76
N GLU A 111 -17.40 4.79 -4.25
CA GLU A 111 -16.20 5.12 -5.00
C GLU A 111 -16.56 5.81 -6.32
N LYS A 112 -15.94 6.97 -6.57
CA LYS A 112 -16.00 7.63 -7.88
C LYS A 112 -14.80 7.21 -8.70
N VAL A 113 -15.01 6.22 -9.57
CA VAL A 113 -13.99 5.80 -10.53
C VAL A 113 -13.88 6.88 -11.60
N VAL A 114 -12.79 7.65 -11.55
CA VAL A 114 -12.44 8.59 -12.61
C VAL A 114 -11.64 7.80 -13.65
N GLU A 115 -12.17 7.65 -14.86
CA GLU A 115 -11.36 7.17 -15.96
C GLU A 115 -10.17 8.12 -16.15
N ARG A 116 -8.97 7.57 -16.03
CA ARG A 116 -7.76 8.35 -16.26
C ARG A 116 -7.72 8.65 -17.75
N GLY A 117 -8.15 9.85 -18.13
CA GLY A 117 -7.92 10.39 -19.47
C GLY A 117 -6.42 10.42 -19.81
N GLU A 118 -6.08 10.87 -21.02
CA GLU A 118 -4.69 11.23 -21.34
C GLU A 118 -4.15 12.09 -20.21
N ARG A 119 -2.92 11.81 -19.73
CA ARG A 119 -2.30 12.62 -18.67
C ARG A 119 -2.45 14.08 -19.12
N ASN A 120 -3.00 14.93 -18.26
CA ASN A 120 -2.99 16.37 -18.50
C ASN A 120 -1.52 16.80 -18.55
N MET A 121 -0.87 16.70 -19.70
CA MET A 121 0.40 17.35 -19.95
C MET A 121 0.07 18.84 -19.94
N SER A 122 0.67 19.56 -19.01
CA SER A 122 0.72 21.00 -19.15
C SER A 122 1.32 21.30 -20.51
N LYS A 123 0.79 22.31 -21.21
CA LYS A 123 1.46 22.83 -22.42
C LYS A 123 2.89 23.33 -22.17
N TYR A 124 3.30 23.42 -20.90
CA TYR A 124 4.65 23.74 -20.46
C TYR A 124 5.53 22.50 -20.16
N ASP A 125 4.97 21.29 -20.09
CA ASP A 125 5.69 20.03 -19.78
C ASP A 125 6.46 19.45 -20.97
N VAL A 126 6.43 20.09 -22.14
CA VAL A 126 7.04 19.59 -23.40
C VAL A 126 8.55 19.83 -23.54
N ASN A 127 9.22 20.46 -22.58
CA ASN A 127 10.59 20.98 -22.78
C ASN A 127 11.64 20.47 -21.77
N PHE A 128 11.75 19.16 -21.57
CA PHE A 128 12.96 18.57 -21.00
C PHE A 128 13.45 17.38 -21.84
N ALA A 129 13.74 17.65 -23.12
CA ALA A 129 14.67 16.85 -23.89
C ALA A 129 15.94 17.69 -24.05
N GLY A 130 16.88 17.51 -23.12
CA GLY A 130 18.27 17.95 -23.22
C GLY A 130 19.16 16.73 -23.35
#